data_AF-A0A2Y8ZS75-F1
#
_entry.id   AF-A0A2Y8ZS75-F1
#
_cell.length_a   1.000
_cell.length_b   1.000
_cell.length_c   1.000
_cell.angle_alpha   90.00
_cell.angle_beta   90.00
_cell.angle_gamma   90.00
#
_symmetry.space_group_name_H-M   'P 1'
#
loop_
_entity.id
_entity.type
_entity.pdbx_description
1 polymer ?
#
loop_
_entity_poly.entity_id
_entity_poly.type
_entity_poly.pdbx_seq_one_letter_code
_entity_poly.pdbx_strand_id
1 'polypeptide(L)'
;MAQTIDPNLAADLRQESEETKDASYPERAVGTRPNRHKVYSVRLSEQEEAEVQRVAAAKHLPPSTLVRSWILERLDQERSA
;
A
#
# COMPACT_ATOMS: atom_id res chain seq x y z
N MET A 1 -4.19 7.31 -5.36
CA MET A 1 -4.70 8.64 -4.98
C MET A 1 -5.14 8.54 -3.53
N ALA A 2 -4.55 9.32 -2.62
CA ALA A 2 -5.01 9.36 -1.24
C ALA A 2 -6.45 9.92 -1.24
N GLN A 3 -7.41 9.21 -0.66
CA GLN A 3 -8.73 9.78 -0.43
C GLN A 3 -8.56 10.89 0.60
N THR A 4 -8.80 12.14 0.18
CA THR A 4 -8.80 13.28 1.09
C THR A 4 -10.02 13.15 1.99
N ILE A 5 -9.77 13.03 3.30
CA ILE A 5 -10.82 12.96 4.32
C ILE A 5 -11.45 14.35 4.45
N ASP A 6 -12.77 14.41 4.70
CA ASP A 6 -13.48 15.65 4.99
C ASP A 6 -12.77 16.42 6.13
N PRO A 7 -12.52 17.74 5.97
CA PRO A 7 -11.78 18.53 6.96
C PRO A 7 -12.46 18.59 8.33
N ASN A 8 -13.79 18.56 8.40
CA ASN A 8 -14.52 18.57 9.67
C ASN A 8 -14.36 17.22 10.38
N LEU A 9 -14.51 16.13 9.63
CA LEU A 9 -14.25 14.78 10.14
C LEU A 9 -12.80 14.65 10.66
N ALA A 10 -11.83 15.23 9.95
CA ALA A 10 -10.44 15.22 10.38
C ALA A 10 -10.20 16.02 11.68
N ALA A 11 -10.97 17.09 11.92
CA ALA A 11 -10.89 17.87 13.16
C ALA A 11 -11.50 17.10 14.33
N ASP A 12 -12.69 16.51 14.13
CA ASP A 12 -13.40 15.74 15.16
C ASP A 12 -12.59 14.53 15.63
N LEU A 13 -12.05 13.76 14.68
CA LEU A 13 -11.19 12.61 14.96
C LEU A 13 -9.92 13.01 15.73
N ARG A 14 -9.37 14.20 15.47
CA ARG A 14 -8.21 14.71 16.19
C ARG A 14 -8.56 15.07 17.62
N GLN A 15 -9.68 15.76 17.83
CA GLN A 15 -10.13 16.13 19.18
C GLN A 15 -10.41 14.89 20.04
N GLU A 16 -11.15 13.91 19.51
CA GLU A 16 -11.43 12.65 20.20
C GLU A 16 -10.14 11.90 20.58
N SER A 17 -9.15 11.89 19.68
CA SER A 17 -7.83 11.29 19.95
C SER A 17 -7.07 12.01 21.06
N GLU A 18 -7.10 13.34 21.12
CA GLU A 18 -6.40 14.11 22.16
C GLU A 18 -7.06 13.92 23.53
N GLU A 19 -8.39 13.89 23.58
CA GLU A 19 -9.15 13.68 24.81
C GLU A 19 -8.94 12.28 25.40
N THR A 20 -8.72 11.27 24.54
CA THR A 20 -8.61 9.86 24.93
C THR A 20 -7.17 9.31 24.92
N LYS A 21 -6.15 10.16 24.74
CA LYS A 21 -4.75 9.72 24.55
C LYS A 21 -4.20 8.82 25.66
N ASP A 22 -4.64 9.05 26.90
CA ASP A 22 -4.20 8.30 28.09
C ASP A 22 -5.21 7.21 28.49
N ALA A 23 -6.32 7.08 27.76
CA ALA A 23 -7.32 6.06 28.02
C ALA A 23 -6.78 4.67 27.64
N SER A 24 -7.17 3.67 28.42
CA SER A 24 -6.88 2.28 28.07
C SER A 24 -7.65 1.88 26.82
N TYR A 25 -7.02 1.11 25.93
CA TYR A 25 -7.72 0.50 24.80
C TYR A 25 -8.84 -0.41 25.28
N PRO A 26 -9.97 -0.53 24.54
CA PRO A 26 -11.03 -1.47 24.87
C PRO A 26 -10.51 -2.91 24.98
N GLU A 27 -11.07 -3.73 25.88
CA GLU A 27 -10.61 -5.11 26.13
C GLU A 27 -10.58 -6.00 24.87
N ARG A 28 -11.41 -5.69 23.87
CA ARG A 28 -11.50 -6.42 22.60
C ARG A 28 -10.58 -5.87 21.50
N ALA A 29 -9.80 -4.83 21.78
CA ALA A 29 -8.89 -4.25 20.81
C ALA A 29 -7.72 -5.23 20.54
N VAL A 30 -7.75 -5.87 19.37
CA VAL A 30 -6.66 -6.73 18.90
C VAL A 30 -5.80 -5.93 17.93
N GLY A 31 -4.57 -5.63 18.36
CA GLY A 31 -3.57 -5.04 17.48
C GLY A 31 -3.22 -6.01 16.36
N THR A 32 -3.53 -5.67 15.11
CA THR A 32 -3.06 -6.41 13.94
C THR A 32 -1.95 -5.63 13.24
N ARG A 33 -0.99 -6.33 12.66
CA ARG A 33 -0.02 -5.75 11.72
C ARG A 33 -0.24 -6.36 10.35
N PRO A 34 -1.31 -5.95 9.63
CA PRO A 34 -1.46 -6.33 8.25
C PRO A 34 -0.25 -5.83 7.46
N ASN A 35 0.22 -6.60 6.47
CA ASN A 35 1.34 -6.27 5.57
C ASN A 35 2.77 -6.50 6.08
N ARG A 36 3.05 -7.61 6.78
CA ARG A 36 4.45 -8.08 6.99
C ARG A 36 5.05 -8.66 5.70
N HIS A 37 5.28 -7.82 4.71
CA HIS A 37 5.95 -8.22 3.46
C HIS A 37 7.41 -7.76 3.46
N LYS A 38 8.27 -8.53 2.79
CA LYS A 38 9.64 -8.09 2.48
C LYS A 38 9.58 -7.11 1.32
N VAL A 39 10.31 -6.00 1.44
CA VAL A 39 10.41 -4.98 0.40
C VAL A 39 11.65 -5.27 -0.44
N TYR A 40 11.47 -5.34 -1.76
CA TYR A 40 12.56 -5.36 -2.73
C TYR A 40 12.62 -4.01 -3.44
N SER A 41 13.77 -3.34 -3.33
CA SER A 41 14.04 -2.11 -4.08
C SER A 41 14.68 -2.47 -5.41
N VAL A 42 14.07 -2.04 -6.51
CA VAL A 42 14.58 -2.22 -7.87
C VAL A 42 15.09 -0.87 -8.37
N ARG A 43 16.24 -0.86 -9.04
CA ARG A 43 16.76 0.35 -9.70
C ARG A 43 16.26 0.33 -11.15
N LEU A 44 15.45 1.32 -11.49
CA LEU A 44 14.96 1.56 -12.84
C LEU A 44 15.50 2.92 -13.28
N SER A 45 15.82 3.04 -14.57
CA SER A 45 15.95 4.34 -15.22
C SER A 45 14.60 5.04 -15.27
N GLU A 46 14.61 6.35 -15.52
CA GLU A 46 13.39 7.15 -15.66
C GLU A 46 12.49 6.61 -16.80
N GLN A 47 13.10 6.14 -17.88
CA GLN A 47 12.38 5.59 -19.04
C GLN A 47 11.69 4.27 -18.70
N GLU A 48 12.37 3.38 -17.97
CA GLU A 48 11.80 2.11 -17.52
C GLU A 48 10.66 2.32 -16.51
N GLU A 49 10.82 3.27 -15.58
CA GLU A 49 9.77 3.62 -14.62
C GLU A 49 8.53 4.18 -15.32
N ALA A 50 8.71 5.10 -16.28
CA ALA A 50 7.62 5.68 -17.06
C ALA A 50 6.85 4.61 -17.85
N GLU A 51 7.55 3.60 -18.38
CA GLU A 51 6.91 2.50 -19.10
C GLU A 51 6.08 1.61 -18.17
N VAL A 52 6.59 1.30 -16.97
CA VAL A 52 5.82 0.58 -15.94
C VAL A 52 4.57 1.37 -15.57
N GLN A 53 4.68 2.68 -15.34
CA GLN A 53 3.55 3.56 -15.01
C GLN A 53 2.49 3.53 -16.12
N ARG A 54 2.90 3.67 -17.38
CA ARG A 54 2.02 3.66 -18.54
C ARG A 54 1.24 2.35 -18.64
N VAL A 55 1.92 1.21 -18.50
CA VAL A 55 1.26 -0.12 -18.58
C VAL A 55 0.34 -0.35 -17.39
N ALA A 56 0.74 0.07 -16.19
CA ALA A 56 -0.08 -0.04 -14.99
C ALA A 56 -1.37 0.79 -15.11
N ALA A 57 -1.26 2.03 -15.60
CA ALA A 57 -2.40 2.89 -15.85
C ALA A 57 -3.37 2.29 -16.87
N ALA A 58 -2.86 1.75 -17.99
CA ALA A 58 -3.68 1.09 -19.01
C ALA A 58 -4.43 -0.15 -18.48
N LYS A 59 -3.89 -0.81 -17.44
CA LYS A 59 -4.49 -1.97 -16.79
C LYS A 59 -5.32 -1.61 -15.55
N HIS A 60 -5.43 -0.31 -15.21
CA HIS A 60 -6.06 0.18 -13.98
C HIS A 60 -5.50 -0.47 -12.70
N LEU A 61 -4.19 -0.73 -12.68
CA LEU A 61 -3.49 -1.30 -11.53
C LEU A 61 -2.50 -0.29 -10.93
N PRO A 62 -2.25 -0.34 -9.61
CA PRO A 62 -1.09 0.32 -9.05
C PRO A 62 0.21 -0.25 -9.66
N PRO A 63 1.22 0.58 -9.97
CA PRO A 63 2.50 0.12 -10.54
C PRO A 63 3.17 -0.99 -9.73
N SER A 64 3.17 -0.87 -8.40
CA SER A 64 3.71 -1.89 -7.50
C SER A 64 2.97 -3.23 -7.58
N THR A 65 1.67 -3.19 -7.86
CA THR A 65 0.85 -4.40 -8.04
C THR A 65 1.20 -5.09 -9.35
N LEU A 66 1.35 -4.32 -10.43
CA LEU A 66 1.77 -4.83 -11.74
C LEU A 66 3.17 -5.46 -11.68
N VAL A 67 4.15 -4.75 -11.14
CA VAL A 67 5.53 -5.27 -11.03
C VAL A 67 5.56 -6.55 -10.21
N ARG A 68 4.79 -6.59 -9.09
CA ARG A 68 4.68 -7.79 -8.27
C ARG A 68 4.06 -8.96 -9.06
N SER A 69 3.02 -8.73 -9.86
CA SER A 69 2.40 -9.82 -10.64
C SER A 69 3.38 -10.39 -11.66
N TRP A 70 4.12 -9.53 -12.38
CA TRP A 70 5.14 -9.98 -13.33
C TRP A 70 6.26 -10.78 -12.69
N ILE A 71 6.73 -10.39 -11.50
CA ILE A 71 7.74 -11.17 -10.76
C ILE A 71 7.19 -12.57 -10.42
N LEU A 72 5.95 -12.66 -9.94
CA LEU A 72 5.34 -13.94 -9.59
C LEU A 72 5.09 -14.83 -10.81
N GLU A 73 4.62 -14.24 -11.91
CA GLU A 73 4.42 -14.92 -13.20
C GLU A 73 5.75 -15.48 -13.72
N ARG A 74 6.83 -14.70 -13.69
CA ARG A 74 8.14 -15.19 -14.11
C ARG A 74 8.65 -16.33 -13.23
N LEU A 75 8.54 -16.19 -11.91
CA LEU A 75 8.93 -17.25 -10.98
C LEU A 75 8.14 -18.55 -11.19
N ASP A 76 6.89 -18.45 -11.64
CA ASP A 76 6.07 -19.63 -11.95
C ASP A 76 6.53 -20.34 -13.21
N GLN A 77 6.92 -19.59 -14.23
CA GLN A 77 7.53 -20.13 -15.45
C GLN A 77 8.85 -20.86 -15.14
N GLU A 78 9.71 -20.29 -14.29
CA GLU A 78 10.98 -20.91 -13.89
C GLU A 78 10.79 -22.21 -13.10
N ARG A 79 9.72 -22.33 -12.32
CA ARG A 79 9.39 -23.58 -11.59
C ARG A 79 8.88 -24.69 -12.50
N SER A 80 8.32 -24.31 -13.65
CA SER A 80 7.65 -25.22 -14.58
C SER A 80 8.54 -25.64 -15.76
N ALA A 81 9.75 -25.08 -15.85
CA ALA A 81 10.78 -25.42 -16.84
C ALA A 81 11.70 -26.53 -16.32
#